data_AF-A0A942AD43-F1
#
_entry.id   AF-A0A942AD43-F1
#
_cell.length_a   1.000
_cell.length_b   1.000
_cell.length_c   1.000
_cell.angle_alpha   90.00
_cell.angle_beta   90.00
_cell.angle_gamma   90.00
#
_symmetry.space_group_name_H-M   'P 1'
#
loop_
_entity.id
_entity.type
_entity.pdbx_description
1 polymer ?
#
loop_
_entity_poly.entity_id
_entity_poly.type
_entity_poly.pdbx_seq_one_letter_code
_entity_poly.pdbx_strand_id
1 'polypeptide(L)'
;MVSLVTQVLEGNMREIVGSVGLKEMVQDRQGVAKKITENVVPDMEKLGIEVVNFNIQNFKDNAGTIENMGIDNVEQIRKNAQIAKANAQRDISIATSHAQEEANAVKVETEKKIAEQNAELAVQRAEMQVRADTKKAEADAAYSIQQENQRKTIEITRANADIARKEKESELAEKEIALKEKQLDAEIRKQADAMKYKVEKEAEAELIRRQREAEADRYAREQQAEAVRYAMEQEAEGIRAKGLAEAEAIEKKAEAQKKMGEASVL
;
A
#
# COMPACT_ATOMS: atom_id res chain seq x y z
N MET A 1 79.37 -28.23 112.02
CA MET A 1 79.03 -29.10 110.87
C MET A 1 78.23 -28.33 109.82
N VAL A 2 77.05 -27.78 110.14
CA VAL A 2 76.22 -27.00 109.19
C VAL A 2 77.00 -25.89 108.46
N SER A 3 77.79 -25.08 109.18
CA SER A 3 78.59 -24.01 108.56
C SER A 3 79.63 -24.49 107.54
N LEU A 4 80.18 -25.71 107.69
CA LEU A 4 81.17 -26.27 106.76
C LEU A 4 80.48 -26.72 105.46
N VAL A 5 79.30 -27.32 105.58
CA VAL A 5 78.46 -27.77 104.47
C VAL A 5 77.99 -26.58 103.64
N THR A 6 77.52 -25.51 104.30
CA THR A 6 77.11 -24.27 103.63
C THR A 6 78.28 -23.66 102.84
N GLN A 7 79.50 -23.63 103.39
CA GLN A 7 80.66 -23.08 102.69
C GLN A 7 81.04 -23.86 101.44
N VAL A 8 81.01 -25.21 101.49
CA VAL A 8 81.33 -26.06 100.33
C VAL A 8 80.24 -25.96 99.26
N LEU A 9 78.96 -25.88 99.67
CA LEU A 9 77.85 -25.64 98.75
C LEU A 9 77.92 -24.27 98.08
N GLU A 10 78.19 -23.22 98.85
CA GLU A 10 78.32 -21.86 98.33
C GLU A 10 79.52 -21.72 97.38
N GLY A 11 80.64 -22.37 97.68
CA GLY A 11 81.82 -22.39 96.82
C GLY A 11 81.53 -23.02 95.46
N ASN A 12 81.01 -24.25 95.47
CA ASN A 12 80.64 -24.98 94.26
C ASN A 12 79.51 -24.29 93.47
N MET A 13 78.52 -23.71 94.16
CA MET A 13 77.47 -22.91 93.52
C MET A 13 78.05 -21.66 92.85
N ARG A 14 78.97 -20.95 93.52
CA ARG A 14 79.59 -19.73 92.98
C ARG A 14 80.41 -20.05 91.73
N GLU A 15 81.10 -21.18 91.71
CA GLU A 15 81.86 -21.65 90.55
C GLU A 15 80.95 -21.90 89.34
N ILE A 16 79.86 -22.65 89.53
CA ILE A 16 78.93 -22.95 88.44
C ILE A 16 78.17 -21.70 87.99
N VAL A 17 77.72 -20.85 88.92
CA VAL A 17 77.08 -19.57 88.58
C VAL A 17 78.05 -18.63 87.83
N GLY A 18 79.34 -18.67 88.13
CA GLY A 18 80.35 -17.87 87.43
C GLY A 18 80.67 -18.36 86.01
N SER A 19 80.40 -19.63 85.70
CA SER A 19 80.66 -20.22 84.38
C SER A 19 79.46 -20.18 83.43
N VAL A 20 78.24 -20.00 83.96
CA VAL A 20 77.00 -19.91 83.16
C VAL A 20 76.62 -18.45 82.91
N GLY A 21 76.25 -18.11 81.68
CA GLY A 21 75.79 -16.76 81.35
C GLY A 21 74.41 -16.44 81.95
N LEU A 22 74.19 -15.19 82.36
CA LEU A 22 72.94 -14.72 82.98
C LEU A 22 71.67 -15.12 82.20
N LYS A 23 71.74 -15.08 80.87
CA LYS A 23 70.61 -15.45 79.99
C LYS A 23 70.24 -16.94 80.08
N GLU A 24 71.24 -17.81 80.08
CA GLU A 24 71.04 -19.26 80.25
C GLU A 24 70.53 -19.57 81.67
N MET A 25 71.03 -18.88 82.69
CA MET A 25 70.56 -19.06 84.08
C MET A 25 69.07 -18.76 84.25
N VAL A 26 68.57 -17.69 83.62
CA VAL A 26 67.16 -17.30 83.74
C VAL A 26 66.25 -18.15 82.86
N GLN A 27 66.72 -18.56 81.67
CA GLN A 27 65.94 -19.32 80.69
C GLN A 27 65.92 -20.83 80.98
N ASP A 28 67.03 -21.42 81.45
CA ASP A 28 67.17 -22.85 81.74
C ASP A 28 67.60 -23.10 83.20
N ARG A 29 66.65 -22.87 84.11
CA ARG A 29 66.88 -23.05 85.55
C ARG A 29 67.18 -24.50 85.94
N GLN A 30 66.56 -25.45 85.23
CA GLN A 30 66.70 -26.87 85.52
C GLN A 30 68.08 -27.39 85.09
N GLY A 31 68.58 -26.96 83.92
CA GLY A 31 69.92 -27.28 83.47
C GLY A 31 71.00 -26.76 84.43
N VAL A 32 70.86 -25.54 84.92
CA VAL A 32 71.79 -24.98 85.91
C VAL A 32 71.72 -25.71 87.25
N ALA A 33 70.52 -26.00 87.76
CA ALA A 33 70.35 -26.76 89.00
C ALA A 33 71.02 -28.14 88.93
N LYS A 34 70.92 -28.81 87.78
CA LYS A 34 71.56 -30.10 87.53
C LYS A 34 73.09 -29.99 87.55
N LYS A 35 73.66 -29.03 86.82
CA LYS A 35 75.12 -28.76 86.79
C LYS A 35 75.68 -28.48 88.20
N ILE A 36 74.95 -27.71 89.01
CA ILE A 36 75.33 -27.44 90.40
C ILE A 36 75.33 -28.72 91.23
N THR A 37 74.29 -29.55 91.10
CA THR A 37 74.16 -30.80 91.86
C THR A 37 75.28 -31.77 91.51
N GLU A 38 75.58 -31.95 90.22
CA GLU A 38 76.66 -32.83 89.74
C GLU A 38 78.04 -32.42 90.28
N ASN A 39 78.29 -31.11 90.42
CA ASN A 39 79.57 -30.60 90.95
C ASN A 39 79.68 -30.70 92.48
N VAL A 40 78.56 -30.59 93.19
CA VAL A 40 78.51 -30.58 94.65
C VAL A 40 78.59 -31.99 95.27
N VAL A 41 77.97 -32.99 94.63
CA VAL A 41 77.83 -34.35 95.17
C VAL A 41 79.17 -34.95 95.62
N PRO A 42 80.27 -34.90 94.84
CA PRO A 42 81.55 -35.50 95.23
C PRO A 42 82.18 -34.89 96.49
N ASP A 43 81.94 -33.60 96.75
CA ASP A 43 82.47 -32.93 97.95
C ASP A 43 81.56 -33.11 99.17
N MET A 44 80.24 -33.26 98.97
CA MET A 44 79.30 -33.60 100.02
C MET A 44 79.49 -35.04 100.53
N GLU A 45 79.79 -35.98 99.63
CA GLU A 45 80.11 -37.37 99.97
C GLU A 45 81.36 -37.47 100.86
N LYS A 46 82.41 -36.69 100.59
CA LYS A 46 83.63 -36.63 101.43
C LYS A 46 83.35 -36.14 102.85
N LEU A 47 82.27 -35.38 103.03
CA LEU A 47 81.79 -34.91 104.33
C LEU A 47 80.76 -35.86 104.96
N GLY A 48 80.39 -36.96 104.28
CA GLY A 48 79.42 -37.95 104.74
C GLY A 48 77.96 -37.50 104.61
N ILE A 49 77.65 -36.62 103.66
CA ILE A 49 76.32 -36.02 103.46
C ILE A 49 75.81 -36.31 102.04
N GLU A 50 74.55 -36.72 101.93
CA GLU A 50 73.89 -36.95 100.64
C GLU A 50 73.00 -35.77 100.25
N VAL A 51 73.10 -35.33 98.99
CA VAL A 51 72.22 -34.30 98.42
C VAL A 51 71.00 -34.96 97.78
N VAL A 52 69.85 -34.89 98.44
CA VAL A 52 68.60 -35.52 97.96
C VAL A 52 67.93 -34.70 96.86
N ASN A 53 67.94 -33.38 96.97
CA ASN A 53 67.31 -32.48 96.01
C ASN A 53 67.93 -31.08 96.06
N PHE A 54 68.07 -30.46 94.90
CA PHE A 54 68.53 -29.08 94.75
C PHE A 54 67.57 -28.33 93.82
N ASN A 55 66.98 -27.22 94.31
CA ASN A 55 66.06 -26.40 93.53
C ASN A 55 66.43 -24.92 93.67
N ILE A 56 66.35 -24.20 92.54
CA ILE A 56 66.61 -22.77 92.47
C ILE A 56 65.27 -22.04 92.62
N GLN A 57 65.14 -21.26 93.70
CA GLN A 57 63.89 -20.56 93.99
C GLN A 57 63.72 -19.28 93.17
N ASN A 58 64.73 -18.41 93.17
CA ASN A 58 64.67 -17.14 92.46
C ASN A 58 66.07 -16.62 92.10
N PHE A 59 66.14 -15.84 91.02
CA PHE A 59 67.31 -15.03 90.69
C PHE A 59 67.00 -13.58 90.98
N LYS A 60 67.90 -12.91 91.69
CA LYS A 60 67.84 -11.48 91.91
C LYS A 60 69.18 -10.88 91.50
N ASP A 61 69.13 -9.81 90.75
CA ASP A 61 70.27 -8.97 90.46
C ASP A 61 70.10 -7.61 91.13
N ASN A 62 71.22 -6.93 91.41
CA ASN A 62 71.18 -5.57 91.93
C ASN A 62 71.12 -4.52 90.81
N ALA A 63 71.35 -4.93 89.56
CA ALA A 63 71.45 -4.06 88.39
C ALA A 63 70.18 -4.03 87.53
N GLY A 64 69.16 -4.84 87.82
CA GLY A 64 67.89 -4.89 87.08
C GLY A 64 67.99 -5.45 85.65
N THR A 65 69.10 -6.08 85.30
CA THR A 65 69.36 -6.69 83.98
C THR A 65 68.34 -7.78 83.65
N ILE A 66 67.92 -8.59 84.61
CA ILE A 66 66.93 -9.67 84.40
C ILE A 66 65.56 -9.08 84.04
N GLU A 67 65.15 -8.00 84.71
CA GLU A 67 63.88 -7.31 84.42
C GLU A 67 63.91 -6.65 83.04
N ASN A 68 65.02 -5.97 82.71
CA ASN A 68 65.24 -5.36 81.40
C ASN A 68 65.22 -6.38 80.24
N MET A 69 65.75 -7.59 80.45
CA MET A 69 65.64 -8.67 79.47
C MET A 69 64.20 -9.15 79.24
N GLY A 70 63.37 -9.12 80.28
CA GLY A 70 61.94 -9.42 80.15
C GLY A 70 61.22 -8.40 79.27
N ILE A 71 61.54 -7.11 79.47
CA ILE A 71 60.99 -6.00 78.67
C ILE A 71 61.42 -6.12 77.20
N ASP A 72 62.70 -6.34 76.90
CA ASP A 72 63.19 -6.51 75.52
C ASP A 72 62.52 -7.69 74.81
N ASN A 73 62.38 -8.84 75.48
CA ASN A 73 61.68 -9.99 74.90
C ASN A 73 60.21 -9.68 74.59
N VAL A 74 59.49 -9.01 75.49
CA VAL A 74 58.09 -8.62 75.26
C VAL A 74 57.98 -7.64 74.10
N GLU A 75 58.86 -6.64 74.01
CA GLU A 75 58.86 -5.66 72.93
C GLU A 75 59.27 -6.29 71.58
N GLN A 76 60.20 -7.26 71.56
CA GLN A 76 60.52 -8.03 70.36
C GLN A 76 59.34 -8.86 69.87
N ILE A 77 58.63 -9.54 70.77
CA ILE A 77 57.40 -10.28 70.43
C ILE A 77 56.35 -9.32 69.87
N ARG A 78 56.16 -8.16 70.52
CA ARG A 78 55.21 -7.13 70.08
C ARG A 78 55.56 -6.57 68.71
N LYS A 79 56.84 -6.25 68.46
CA LYS A 79 57.34 -5.79 67.17
C LYS A 79 57.12 -6.84 66.08
N ASN A 80 57.46 -8.10 66.35
CA ASN A 80 57.27 -9.19 65.39
C ASN A 80 55.78 -9.41 65.08
N ALA A 81 54.92 -9.35 66.09
CA ALA A 81 53.46 -9.44 65.92
C ALA A 81 52.91 -8.27 65.08
N GLN A 82 53.40 -7.04 65.30
CA GLN A 82 53.01 -5.88 64.50
C GLN A 82 53.48 -5.98 63.04
N ILE A 83 54.70 -6.44 62.80
CA ILE A 83 55.22 -6.69 61.44
C ILE A 83 54.38 -7.75 60.75
N ALA A 84 54.08 -8.87 61.43
CA ALA A 84 53.23 -9.92 60.88
C ALA A 84 51.83 -9.40 60.53
N LYS A 85 51.22 -8.59 61.43
CA LYS A 85 49.93 -7.95 61.18
C LYS A 85 49.98 -6.99 59.98
N ALA A 86 51.02 -6.18 59.86
CA ALA A 86 51.19 -5.23 58.76
C ALA A 86 51.38 -5.95 57.41
N ASN A 87 52.15 -7.04 57.39
CA ASN A 87 52.33 -7.88 56.20
C ASN A 87 51.01 -8.54 55.80
N ALA A 88 50.30 -9.16 56.74
CA ALA A 88 48.99 -9.75 56.46
C ALA A 88 47.99 -8.71 55.94
N GLN A 89 47.97 -7.49 56.51
CA GLN A 89 47.11 -6.42 56.03
C GLN A 89 47.49 -5.95 54.61
N ARG A 90 48.80 -5.86 54.31
CA ARG A 90 49.29 -5.55 52.97
C ARG A 90 48.85 -6.61 51.97
N ASP A 91 49.01 -7.88 52.30
CA ASP A 91 48.66 -8.99 51.42
C ASP A 91 47.15 -9.04 51.16
N ILE A 92 46.33 -8.83 52.20
CA ILE A 92 44.87 -8.68 52.05
C ILE A 92 44.54 -7.51 51.11
N SER A 93 45.20 -6.36 51.29
CA SER A 93 44.96 -5.19 50.43
C SER A 93 45.36 -5.45 48.98
N ILE A 94 46.49 -6.11 48.73
CA ILE A 94 46.96 -6.47 47.38
C ILE A 94 45.98 -7.45 46.73
N ALA A 95 45.59 -8.50 47.45
CA ALA A 95 44.62 -9.48 46.95
C ALA A 95 43.26 -8.84 46.65
N THR A 96 42.81 -7.93 47.51
CA THR A 96 41.55 -7.17 47.29
C THR A 96 41.66 -6.27 46.06
N SER A 97 42.78 -5.56 45.89
CA SER A 97 43.00 -4.70 44.72
C SER A 97 43.05 -5.50 43.42
N HIS A 98 43.73 -6.66 43.40
CA HIS A 98 43.75 -7.54 42.23
C HIS A 98 42.37 -8.10 41.90
N ALA A 99 41.63 -8.58 42.89
CA ALA A 99 40.26 -9.05 42.69
C ALA A 99 39.35 -7.92 42.14
N GLN A 100 39.52 -6.70 42.63
CA GLN A 100 38.79 -5.54 42.15
C GLN A 100 39.19 -5.13 40.73
N GLU A 101 40.48 -5.21 40.40
CA GLU A 101 41.01 -4.95 39.05
C GLU A 101 40.44 -5.96 38.04
N GLU A 102 40.49 -7.26 38.36
CA GLU A 102 39.91 -8.32 37.53
C GLU A 102 38.40 -8.13 37.35
N ALA A 103 37.67 -7.86 38.43
CA ALA A 103 36.23 -7.59 38.37
C ALA A 103 35.92 -6.37 37.48
N ASN A 104 36.72 -5.30 37.59
CA ASN A 104 36.54 -4.11 36.77
C ASN A 104 36.91 -4.36 35.30
N ALA A 105 37.96 -5.12 35.03
CA ALA A 105 38.34 -5.51 33.67
C ALA A 105 37.22 -6.30 32.99
N VAL A 106 36.64 -7.28 33.67
CA VAL A 106 35.48 -8.05 33.17
C VAL A 106 34.27 -7.14 32.93
N LYS A 107 34.01 -6.21 33.86
CA LYS A 107 32.90 -5.25 33.72
C LYS A 107 33.08 -4.36 32.49
N VAL A 108 34.26 -3.78 32.29
CA VAL A 108 34.58 -2.91 31.14
C VAL A 108 34.49 -3.70 29.83
N GLU A 109 35.01 -4.93 29.79
CA GLU A 109 34.91 -5.78 28.61
C GLU A 109 33.45 -6.12 28.28
N THR A 110 32.64 -6.42 29.29
CA THR A 110 31.21 -6.69 29.13
C THR A 110 30.46 -5.45 28.64
N GLU A 111 30.71 -4.29 29.23
CA GLU A 111 30.11 -3.02 28.79
C GLU A 111 30.52 -2.67 27.36
N LYS A 112 31.78 -2.91 26.98
CA LYS A 112 32.25 -2.75 25.60
C LYS A 112 31.49 -3.66 24.63
N LYS A 113 31.34 -4.95 24.95
CA LYS A 113 30.57 -5.89 24.12
C LYS A 113 29.11 -5.48 23.99
N ILE A 114 28.48 -5.02 25.07
CA ILE A 114 27.10 -4.51 25.05
C ILE A 114 27.00 -3.28 24.15
N ALA A 115 27.95 -2.34 24.26
CA ALA A 115 27.97 -1.14 23.43
C ALA A 115 28.15 -1.47 21.94
N GLU A 116 29.06 -2.38 21.61
CA GLU A 116 29.29 -2.88 20.25
C GLU A 116 28.02 -3.54 19.69
N GLN A 117 27.40 -4.45 20.44
CA GLN A 117 26.16 -5.12 20.04
C GLN A 117 25.00 -4.13 19.85
N ASN A 118 24.88 -3.12 20.71
CA ASN A 118 23.85 -2.09 20.57
C ASN A 118 24.10 -1.20 19.35
N ALA A 119 25.36 -0.85 19.05
CA ALA A 119 25.71 -0.09 17.86
C ALA A 119 25.41 -0.90 16.59
N GLU A 120 25.80 -2.17 16.56
CA GLU A 120 25.49 -3.11 15.47
C GLU A 120 23.98 -3.23 15.25
N LEU A 121 23.22 -3.45 16.33
CA LEU A 121 21.76 -3.54 16.27
C LEU A 121 21.12 -2.24 15.76
N ALA A 122 21.67 -1.08 16.13
CA ALA A 122 21.19 0.21 15.63
C ALA A 122 21.43 0.37 14.13
N VAL A 123 22.60 -0.05 13.62
CA VAL A 123 22.92 -0.06 12.19
C VAL A 123 21.97 -1.00 11.45
N GLN A 124 21.81 -2.24 11.92
CA GLN A 124 20.89 -3.21 11.29
C GLN A 124 19.44 -2.71 11.26
N ARG A 125 18.98 -2.05 12.33
CA ARG A 125 17.66 -1.41 12.36
C ARG A 125 17.54 -0.29 11.33
N ALA A 126 18.55 0.56 11.21
CA ALA A 126 18.56 1.64 10.23
C ALA A 126 18.56 1.08 8.79
N GLU A 127 19.35 0.04 8.51
CA GLU A 127 19.37 -0.63 7.21
C GLU A 127 18.01 -1.28 6.87
N MET A 128 17.41 -1.98 7.84
CA MET A 128 16.06 -2.54 7.66
C MET A 128 15.01 -1.45 7.42
N GLN A 129 15.11 -0.31 8.09
CA GLN A 129 14.22 0.83 7.89
C GLN A 129 14.38 1.41 6.48
N VAL A 130 15.61 1.65 6.03
CA VAL A 130 15.89 2.13 4.66
C VAL A 130 15.33 1.14 3.63
N ARG A 131 15.50 -0.17 3.85
CA ARG A 131 14.96 -1.21 2.97
C ARG A 131 13.43 -1.20 2.96
N ALA A 132 12.80 -1.07 4.12
CA ALA A 132 11.34 -0.99 4.25
C ALA A 132 10.79 0.26 3.55
N ASP A 133 11.41 1.42 3.76
CA ASP A 133 11.02 2.70 3.15
C ASP A 133 11.22 2.68 1.63
N THR A 134 12.32 2.08 1.15
CA THR A 134 12.56 1.89 -0.28
C THR A 134 11.48 1.02 -0.89
N LYS A 135 11.14 -0.12 -0.26
CA LYS A 135 10.08 -1.01 -0.73
C LYS A 135 8.71 -0.34 -0.73
N LYS A 136 8.44 0.50 0.27
CA LYS A 136 7.21 1.30 0.33
C LYS A 136 7.17 2.34 -0.79
N ALA A 137 8.24 3.08 -1.00
CA ALA A 137 8.34 4.06 -2.09
C ALA A 137 8.21 3.40 -3.47
N GLU A 138 8.82 2.23 -3.68
CA GLU A 138 8.63 1.42 -4.90
C GLU A 138 7.15 1.02 -5.09
N ALA A 139 6.49 0.57 -4.02
CA ALA A 139 5.07 0.21 -4.06
C ALA A 139 4.17 1.41 -4.36
N ASP A 140 4.42 2.57 -3.73
CA ASP A 140 3.68 3.81 -3.94
C ASP A 140 3.88 4.35 -5.37
N ALA A 141 5.10 4.28 -5.90
CA ALA A 141 5.41 4.65 -7.28
C ALA A 141 4.71 3.70 -8.28
N ALA A 142 4.79 2.38 -8.04
CA ALA A 142 4.09 1.40 -8.86
C ALA A 142 2.57 1.60 -8.84
N TYR A 143 2.00 1.90 -7.66
CA TYR A 143 0.58 2.22 -7.51
C TYR A 143 0.20 3.47 -8.31
N SER A 144 0.99 4.54 -8.20
CA SER A 144 0.75 5.80 -8.92
C SER A 144 0.84 5.62 -10.44
N ILE A 145 1.84 4.88 -10.93
CA ILE A 145 1.97 4.54 -12.35
C ILE A 145 0.76 3.72 -12.82
N GLN A 146 0.32 2.75 -12.03
CA GLN A 146 -0.82 1.92 -12.38
C GLN A 146 -2.12 2.72 -12.39
N GLN A 147 -2.30 3.64 -11.45
CA GLN A 147 -3.43 4.57 -11.43
C GLN A 147 -3.47 5.42 -12.71
N GLU A 148 -2.35 6.02 -13.12
CA GLU A 148 -2.29 6.82 -14.35
C GLU A 148 -2.49 5.97 -15.61
N ASN A 149 -1.97 4.75 -15.66
CA ASN A 149 -2.23 3.81 -16.76
C ASN A 149 -3.71 3.43 -16.87
N GLN A 150 -4.36 3.15 -15.73
CA GLN A 150 -5.80 2.89 -15.72
C GLN A 150 -6.60 4.12 -16.13
N ARG A 151 -6.23 5.31 -15.63
CA ARG A 151 -6.85 6.57 -16.04
C ARG A 151 -6.74 6.79 -17.55
N LYS A 152 -5.55 6.66 -18.12
CA LYS A 152 -5.33 6.72 -19.58
C LYS A 152 -6.20 5.72 -20.32
N THR A 153 -6.30 4.49 -19.82
CA THR A 153 -7.14 3.44 -20.44
C THR A 153 -8.63 3.80 -20.39
N ILE A 154 -9.10 4.35 -19.27
CA ILE A 154 -10.48 4.84 -19.12
C ILE A 154 -10.75 6.02 -20.06
N GLU A 155 -9.84 6.98 -20.14
CA GLU A 155 -9.97 8.14 -21.03
C GLU A 155 -10.00 7.72 -22.50
N ILE A 156 -9.13 6.81 -22.94
CA ILE A 156 -9.15 6.25 -24.30
C ILE A 156 -10.47 5.51 -24.55
N THR A 157 -10.89 4.66 -23.62
CA THR A 157 -12.14 3.90 -23.76
C THR A 157 -13.35 4.82 -23.84
N ARG A 158 -13.37 5.88 -23.02
CA ARG A 158 -14.41 6.91 -23.03
C ARG A 158 -14.42 7.68 -24.35
N ALA A 159 -13.26 8.13 -24.82
CA ALA A 159 -13.13 8.81 -26.10
C ALA A 159 -13.60 7.92 -27.26
N ASN A 160 -13.21 6.64 -27.27
CA ASN A 160 -13.67 5.67 -28.27
C ASN A 160 -15.18 5.44 -28.19
N ALA A 161 -15.75 5.34 -26.98
CA ALA A 161 -17.19 5.22 -26.80
C ALA A 161 -17.96 6.48 -27.27
N ASP A 162 -17.40 7.68 -27.04
CA ASP A 162 -17.97 8.94 -27.51
C ASP A 162 -17.87 9.08 -29.04
N ILE A 163 -16.76 8.63 -29.65
CA ILE A 163 -16.61 8.54 -31.12
C ILE A 163 -17.65 7.58 -31.68
N ALA A 164 -17.75 6.36 -31.14
CA ALA A 164 -18.71 5.36 -31.59
C ALA A 164 -20.16 5.86 -31.44
N ARG A 165 -20.47 6.61 -30.38
CA ARG A 165 -21.79 7.25 -30.22
C ARG A 165 -22.03 8.27 -31.34
N LYS A 166 -21.08 9.17 -31.59
CA LYS A 166 -21.19 10.18 -32.66
C LYS A 166 -21.27 9.56 -34.05
N GLU A 167 -20.48 8.53 -34.35
CA GLU A 167 -20.55 7.80 -35.62
C GLU A 167 -21.93 7.17 -35.81
N LYS A 168 -22.48 6.54 -34.76
CA LYS A 168 -23.83 5.97 -34.81
C LYS A 168 -24.92 7.02 -34.93
N GLU A 169 -24.77 8.18 -34.28
CA GLU A 169 -25.67 9.32 -34.43
C GLU A 169 -25.62 9.88 -35.86
N SER A 170 -24.42 10.04 -36.44
CA SER A 170 -24.25 10.45 -37.84
C SER A 170 -24.83 9.43 -38.81
N GLU A 171 -24.61 8.12 -38.60
CA GLU A 171 -25.18 7.06 -39.42
C GLU A 171 -26.72 7.06 -39.34
N LEU A 172 -27.28 7.27 -38.13
CA LEU A 172 -28.72 7.39 -37.96
C LEU A 172 -29.26 8.63 -38.69
N ALA A 173 -28.58 9.78 -38.57
CA ALA A 173 -28.95 11.00 -39.28
C ALA A 173 -28.88 10.83 -40.80
N GLU A 174 -27.85 10.17 -41.33
CA GLU A 174 -27.74 9.82 -42.75
C GLU A 174 -28.89 8.91 -43.20
N LYS A 175 -29.24 7.89 -42.40
CA LYS A 175 -30.39 7.02 -42.67
C LYS A 175 -31.71 7.79 -42.63
N GLU A 176 -31.87 8.72 -41.70
CA GLU A 176 -33.05 9.59 -41.61
C GLU A 176 -33.15 10.52 -42.82
N ILE A 177 -32.04 11.13 -43.25
CA ILE A 177 -31.98 11.94 -44.48
C ILE A 177 -32.36 11.06 -45.68
N ALA A 178 -31.76 9.88 -45.84
CA ALA A 178 -32.07 8.97 -46.94
C ALA A 178 -33.53 8.49 -46.92
N LEU A 179 -34.11 8.24 -45.74
CA LEU A 179 -35.53 7.89 -45.61
C LEU A 179 -36.42 9.07 -46.00
N LYS A 180 -36.06 10.29 -45.57
CA LYS A 180 -36.79 11.51 -45.88
C LYS A 180 -36.71 11.86 -47.37
N GLU A 181 -35.55 11.71 -47.99
CA GLU A 181 -35.39 11.83 -49.44
C GLU A 181 -36.26 10.81 -50.19
N LYS A 182 -36.27 9.54 -49.77
CA LYS A 182 -37.15 8.52 -50.35
C LYS A 182 -38.63 8.82 -50.15
N GLN A 183 -39.01 9.35 -48.99
CA GLN A 183 -40.39 9.77 -48.71
C GLN A 183 -40.81 10.93 -49.60
N LEU A 184 -39.96 11.97 -49.72
CA LEU A 184 -40.20 13.11 -50.60
C LEU A 184 -40.23 12.71 -52.07
N ASP A 185 -39.31 11.85 -52.53
CA ASP A 185 -39.33 11.32 -53.91
C ASP A 185 -40.61 10.50 -54.17
N ALA A 186 -41.02 9.65 -53.23
CA ALA A 186 -42.27 8.91 -53.35
C ALA A 186 -43.51 9.83 -53.34
N GLU A 187 -43.51 10.89 -52.55
CA GLU A 187 -44.60 11.87 -52.49
C GLU A 187 -44.65 12.72 -53.76
N ILE A 188 -43.51 13.22 -54.24
CA ILE A 188 -43.40 13.95 -55.51
C ILE A 188 -43.84 13.06 -56.67
N ARG A 189 -43.40 11.79 -56.71
CA ARG A 189 -43.85 10.84 -57.74
C ARG A 189 -45.35 10.59 -57.66
N LYS A 190 -45.91 10.35 -56.47
CA LYS A 190 -47.36 10.20 -56.31
C LYS A 190 -48.12 11.46 -56.71
N GLN A 191 -47.62 12.64 -56.36
CA GLN A 191 -48.21 13.92 -56.78
C GLN A 191 -48.09 14.11 -58.30
N ALA A 192 -46.95 13.76 -58.90
CA ALA A 192 -46.73 13.81 -60.34
C ALA A 192 -47.61 12.81 -61.09
N ASP A 193 -47.75 11.59 -60.59
CA ASP A 193 -48.65 10.56 -61.12
C ASP A 193 -50.11 10.99 -60.96
N ALA A 194 -50.49 11.60 -59.82
CA ALA A 194 -51.82 12.16 -59.61
C ALA A 194 -52.11 13.35 -60.53
N MET A 195 -51.14 14.25 -60.74
CA MET A 195 -51.25 15.35 -61.71
C MET A 195 -51.36 14.82 -63.13
N LYS A 196 -50.54 13.82 -63.51
CA LYS A 196 -50.61 13.18 -64.82
C LYS A 196 -51.97 12.52 -65.03
N TYR A 197 -52.46 11.77 -64.06
CA TYR A 197 -53.80 11.16 -64.11
C TYR A 197 -54.90 12.23 -64.22
N LYS A 198 -54.79 13.33 -63.49
CA LYS A 198 -55.73 14.46 -63.59
C LYS A 198 -55.72 15.09 -64.98
N VAL A 199 -54.55 15.37 -65.53
CA VAL A 199 -54.38 15.93 -66.89
C VAL A 199 -54.89 14.95 -67.95
N GLU A 200 -54.58 13.66 -67.83
CA GLU A 200 -55.10 12.62 -68.74
C GLU A 200 -56.63 12.54 -68.68
N LYS A 201 -57.23 12.60 -67.49
CA LYS A 201 -58.69 12.60 -67.32
C LYS A 201 -59.35 13.88 -67.79
N GLU A 202 -58.73 15.04 -67.57
CA GLU A 202 -59.19 16.32 -68.12
C GLU A 202 -59.13 16.31 -69.65
N ALA A 203 -58.04 15.81 -70.24
CA ALA A 203 -57.89 15.67 -71.69
C ALA A 203 -58.88 14.66 -72.28
N GLU A 204 -59.12 13.53 -71.61
CA GLU A 204 -60.13 12.54 -72.00
C GLU A 204 -61.55 13.13 -71.92
N ALA A 205 -61.86 13.86 -70.84
CA ALA A 205 -63.12 14.56 -70.69
C ALA A 205 -63.31 15.65 -71.77
N GLU A 206 -62.26 16.39 -72.13
CA GLU A 206 -62.31 17.37 -73.20
C GLU A 206 -62.47 16.73 -74.59
N LEU A 207 -61.81 15.59 -74.84
CA LEU A 207 -62.02 14.79 -76.04
C LEU A 207 -63.46 14.31 -76.16
N ILE A 208 -64.03 13.76 -75.08
CA ILE A 208 -65.43 13.32 -75.03
C ILE A 208 -66.36 14.52 -75.23
N ARG A 209 -66.06 15.68 -74.62
CA ARG A 209 -66.86 16.90 -74.82
C ARG A 209 -66.83 17.34 -76.29
N ARG A 210 -65.66 17.40 -76.92
CA ARG A 210 -65.52 17.75 -78.35
C ARG A 210 -66.18 16.72 -79.25
N GLN A 211 -66.10 15.42 -78.93
CA GLN A 211 -66.79 14.38 -79.68
C GLN A 211 -68.30 14.54 -79.59
N ARG A 212 -68.84 14.78 -78.39
CA ARG A 212 -70.28 15.04 -78.19
C ARG A 212 -70.73 16.34 -78.84
N GLU A 213 -69.93 17.40 -78.79
CA GLU A 213 -70.20 18.65 -79.50
C GLU A 213 -70.19 18.42 -81.02
N ALA A 214 -69.21 17.71 -81.56
CA ALA A 214 -69.15 17.37 -82.98
C ALA A 214 -70.28 16.44 -83.43
N GLU A 215 -70.70 15.50 -82.58
CA GLU A 215 -71.83 14.61 -82.82
C GLU A 215 -73.15 15.36 -82.74
N ALA A 216 -73.31 16.28 -81.78
CA ALA A 216 -74.46 17.18 -81.69
C ALA A 216 -74.54 18.11 -82.91
N ASP A 217 -73.41 18.65 -83.38
CA ASP A 217 -73.33 19.45 -84.60
C ASP A 217 -73.66 18.61 -85.86
N ARG A 218 -73.19 17.37 -85.94
CA ARG A 218 -73.57 16.44 -87.02
C ARG A 218 -75.07 16.15 -86.99
N TYR A 219 -75.61 15.85 -85.82
CA TYR A 219 -77.03 15.56 -85.65
C TYR A 219 -77.89 16.78 -85.98
N ALA A 220 -77.49 17.99 -85.55
CA ALA A 220 -78.16 19.23 -85.90
C ALA A 220 -78.13 19.50 -87.41
N ARG A 221 -77.00 19.23 -88.08
CA ARG A 221 -76.89 19.34 -89.55
C ARG A 221 -77.72 18.28 -90.27
N GLU A 222 -77.78 17.04 -89.77
CA GLU A 222 -78.63 15.99 -90.33
C GLU A 222 -80.11 16.34 -90.20
N GLN A 223 -80.55 16.82 -89.03
CA GLN A 223 -81.92 17.30 -88.81
C GLN A 223 -82.25 18.51 -89.69
N GLN A 224 -81.32 19.45 -89.87
CA GLN A 224 -81.50 20.56 -90.80
C GLN A 224 -81.59 20.08 -92.26
N ALA A 225 -80.75 19.13 -92.67
CA ALA A 225 -80.80 18.56 -94.02
C ALA A 225 -82.09 17.77 -94.26
N GLU A 226 -82.59 17.04 -93.25
CA GLU A 226 -83.85 16.31 -93.30
C GLU A 226 -85.05 17.28 -93.33
N ALA A 227 -85.03 18.34 -92.53
CA ALA A 227 -86.04 19.40 -92.57
C ALA A 227 -86.07 20.12 -93.93
N VAL A 228 -84.90 20.38 -94.53
CA VAL A 228 -84.80 20.97 -95.89
C VAL A 228 -85.32 19.98 -96.94
N ARG A 229 -84.99 18.68 -96.84
CA ARG A 229 -85.54 17.65 -97.74
C ARG A 229 -87.06 17.60 -97.65
N TYR A 230 -87.60 17.56 -96.43
CA TYR A 230 -89.04 17.52 -96.20
C TYR A 230 -89.74 18.77 -96.72
N ALA A 231 -89.15 19.95 -96.52
CA ALA A 231 -89.67 21.21 -97.08
C ALA A 231 -89.69 21.19 -98.62
N MET A 232 -88.61 20.73 -99.27
CA MET A 232 -88.58 20.63 -100.73
C MET A 232 -89.55 19.58 -101.29
N GLU A 233 -89.78 18.49 -100.56
CA GLU A 233 -90.74 17.44 -100.94
C GLU A 233 -92.18 17.95 -100.87
N GLN A 234 -92.52 18.71 -99.82
CA GLN A 234 -93.80 19.41 -99.69
C GLN A 234 -93.98 20.51 -100.74
N GLU A 235 -92.91 21.23 -101.09
CA GLU A 235 -92.96 22.26 -102.14
C GLU A 235 -93.17 21.63 -103.54
N ALA A 236 -92.55 20.48 -103.81
CA ALA A 236 -92.76 19.71 -105.04
C ALA A 236 -94.20 19.15 -105.13
N GLU A 237 -94.78 18.67 -104.03
CA GLU A 237 -96.19 18.29 -103.96
C GLU A 237 -97.13 19.49 -104.20
N GLY A 238 -96.83 20.64 -103.59
CA GLY A 238 -97.59 21.87 -103.77
C GLY A 238 -97.58 22.39 -105.22
N ILE A 239 -96.44 22.30 -105.91
CA ILE A 239 -96.31 22.66 -107.32
C ILE A 239 -97.08 21.67 -108.22
N ARG A 240 -97.04 20.37 -107.92
CA ARG A 240 -97.85 19.36 -108.64
C ARG A 240 -99.35 19.62 -108.49
N ALA A 241 -99.81 19.93 -107.29
CA ALA A 241 -101.21 20.24 -107.02
C ALA A 241 -101.68 21.51 -107.73
N LYS A 242 -100.85 22.57 -107.76
CA LYS A 242 -101.15 23.80 -108.53
C LYS A 242 -101.16 23.56 -110.04
N GLY A 243 -100.22 22.78 -110.58
CA GLY A 243 -100.18 22.45 -112.01
C GLY A 243 -101.40 21.65 -112.47
N LEU A 244 -101.90 20.73 -111.65
CA LEU A 244 -103.16 20.00 -111.92
C LEU A 244 -104.38 20.93 -111.85
N ALA A 245 -104.44 21.85 -110.89
CA ALA A 245 -105.54 22.80 -110.76
C ALA A 245 -105.59 23.84 -111.89
N GLU A 246 -104.43 24.29 -112.41
CA GLU A 246 -104.37 25.19 -113.58
C GLU A 246 -104.76 24.49 -114.88
N ALA A 247 -104.42 23.21 -115.05
CA ALA A 247 -104.86 22.42 -116.20
C ALA A 247 -106.39 22.26 -116.24
N GLU A 248 -107.02 21.92 -115.11
CA GLU A 248 -108.50 21.82 -115.00
C GLU A 248 -109.21 23.18 -115.21
N ALA A 249 -108.59 24.29 -114.80
CA ALA A 249 -109.17 25.62 -114.95
C ALA A 249 -109.15 26.12 -116.41
N ILE A 250 -108.14 25.73 -117.20
CA ILE A 250 -108.03 26.07 -118.62
C ILE A 250 -109.05 25.28 -119.45
N GLU A 251 -109.27 23.99 -119.15
CA GLU A 251 -110.30 23.17 -119.81
C GLU A 251 -111.70 23.76 -119.62
N LYS A 252 -112.06 24.14 -118.39
CA LYS A 252 -113.36 24.76 -118.09
C LYS A 252 -113.57 26.13 -118.73
N LYS A 253 -112.49 26.91 -118.94
CA LYS A 253 -112.57 28.19 -119.67
C LYS A 253 -112.78 28.01 -121.19
N ALA A 254 -112.23 26.95 -121.77
CA ALA A 254 -112.42 26.64 -123.19
C ALA A 254 -113.86 26.21 -123.50
N GLU A 255 -114.53 25.47 -122.60
CA GLU A 255 -115.93 25.08 -122.76
C GLU A 255 -116.90 26.27 -122.59
N ALA A 256 -116.58 27.25 -121.76
CA ALA A 256 -117.41 28.44 -121.54
C ALA A 256 -117.44 29.40 -122.75
N GLN A 257 -116.34 29.51 -123.51
CA GLN A 257 -116.29 30.37 -124.70
C GLN A 257 -117.02 29.78 -125.92
N LYS A 258 -117.15 28.45 -126.00
CA LYS A 258 -117.91 27.80 -127.08
C LYS A 258 -119.42 28.04 -126.96
N LYS A 259 -119.95 28.17 -125.74
CA LYS A 259 -121.39 28.39 -125.47
C LYS A 259 -121.85 29.85 -125.60
N MET A 260 -120.95 30.84 -125.68
CA MET A 260 -121.33 32.24 -125.92
C MET A 260 -121.42 32.63 -127.41
N GLY A 261 -121.04 31.74 -128.33
CA GLY A 261 -121.10 31.97 -129.79
C GLY A 261 -122.46 31.71 -130.45
N GLU A 262 -123.43 31.11 -129.76
CA GLU A 262 -124.70 30.65 -130.38
C GLU A 262 -125.95 31.44 -129.94
N ALA A 263 -125.81 32.57 -129.23
CA ALA A 263 -126.96 33.30 -128.66
C ALA A 263 -127.15 34.76 -129.11
N SER A 264 -126.52 35.23 -130.19
CA SER A 264 -126.82 36.56 -130.75
C SER A 264 -126.65 36.61 -132.28
N VAL A 265 -127.45 35.81 -132.97
CA VAL A 265 -127.95 36.10 -134.32
C VAL A 265 -129.47 36.08 -134.23
N LEU A 266 -130.05 37.26 -134.01
CA LEU A 266 -131.39 37.73 -134.41
C LEU A 266 -131.53 39.20 -134.04
#